data_AF-A0A395MG42-F1
#
_entry.id   AF-A0A395MG42-F1
#
_cell.length_a   1.000
_cell.length_b   1.000
_cell.length_c   1.000
_cell.angle_alpha   90.00
_cell.angle_beta   90.00
_cell.angle_gamma   90.00
#
_symmetry.space_group_name_H-M   'P 1'
#
loop_
_entity.id
_entity.type
_entity.pdbx_description
1 polymer ?
#
loop_
_entity_poly.entity_id
_entity_poly.type
_entity_poly.pdbx_seq_one_letter_code
_entity_poly.pdbx_strand_id
1 'polypeptide(L)'
;MSATTDPTTNMASEAEKGKQEPLKMEPSTSNPPPKYEHDSASGSDGEVPKGETSDEIGNIFEGEDGKSYRTMTRWGTIFALLTNQFGIGALGLPSAFATLGLVPGFITLFGSALLAWYTGFELYRYSILHPQCVHIIDLAKAAGGRPWQIIVAIGFLIQVIMFCSSAIVTISIAFNTMTEHSICTVGFMAVAAVISYLLCIPRTVKFISRSGPPTVISLVGAVLIVMISLGFANPVKAPENWSPQIKAFNNPGFRNIFNAVLKIVFAYAGNHSYVSYMAEMKDPRKDFPFSLTWLICLTTAFYSMLATGIYCLAGEYTTSPALGSAPHIYAKAAYGVVLPAILTGALANGHVGVKYMFIVAMKQMKATHEITSNSIRSWAAWMICTTFFWIIAFILANAIPIFDSIVSIQSATTYAWFSFGMSGVFYIVSNKATHFQGGKNIAFFVLNVGIIIFAFFLNGAGLWASLTEMLEIFATGDNVNGTFSCGDNSAL
;
A
#
# COMPACT_ATOMS: atom_id res chain seq x y z
N MET A 1 68.26 -13.13 -9.73
CA MET A 1 68.39 -14.59 -9.58
C MET A 1 67.22 -15.02 -8.70
N SER A 2 66.10 -15.41 -9.31
CA SER A 2 65.72 -16.81 -9.59
C SER A 2 65.55 -17.62 -8.32
N ALA A 3 64.49 -18.40 -8.09
CA ALA A 3 63.28 -18.69 -8.85
C ALA A 3 62.43 -19.65 -7.99
N THR A 4 61.09 -19.62 -8.15
CA THR A 4 60.16 -20.77 -8.35
C THR A 4 60.10 -21.91 -7.30
N THR A 5 59.00 -22.58 -6.95
CA THR A 5 57.57 -22.66 -7.34
C THR A 5 56.91 -23.73 -6.43
N ASP A 6 55.58 -23.61 -6.27
CA ASP A 6 54.53 -24.64 -5.95
C ASP A 6 54.80 -26.09 -6.44
N PRO A 7 54.04 -27.19 -6.06
CA PRO A 7 52.56 -27.23 -5.88
C PRO A 7 51.89 -28.33 -4.98
N THR A 8 50.58 -28.13 -4.69
CA THR A 8 49.41 -29.08 -4.72
C THR A 8 49.19 -30.35 -3.83
N THR A 9 47.93 -30.39 -3.30
CA THR A 9 46.89 -31.47 -3.29
C THR A 9 46.60 -32.44 -2.11
N ASN A 10 45.36 -32.30 -1.59
CA ASN A 10 44.25 -33.29 -1.40
C ASN A 10 44.20 -34.37 -0.27
N MET A 11 43.13 -34.21 0.54
CA MET A 11 42.02 -35.15 0.85
C MET A 11 42.21 -36.46 1.68
N ALA A 12 41.47 -36.47 2.80
CA ALA A 12 40.42 -37.42 3.21
C ALA A 12 40.72 -38.70 4.03
N SER A 13 39.70 -39.03 4.84
CA SER A 13 39.41 -40.25 5.63
C SER A 13 40.03 -40.31 7.03
N GLU A 14 39.24 -40.28 8.10
CA GLU A 14 38.58 -41.48 8.67
C GLU A 14 38.01 -41.18 10.07
N ALA A 15 36.80 -41.67 10.34
CA ALA A 15 36.14 -41.63 11.63
C ALA A 15 36.39 -42.95 12.38
N GLU A 16 36.57 -42.93 13.71
CA GLU A 16 35.94 -43.92 14.62
C GLU A 16 36.15 -43.66 16.13
N LYS A 17 35.02 -43.76 16.86
CA LYS A 17 34.78 -44.38 18.20
C LYS A 17 35.41 -43.83 19.50
N GLY A 18 34.52 -43.61 20.50
CA GLY A 18 34.79 -43.90 21.92
C GLY A 18 34.05 -43.03 22.96
N LYS A 19 33.04 -43.60 23.65
CA LYS A 19 32.25 -43.01 24.77
C LYS A 19 33.06 -42.76 26.06
N GLN A 20 32.72 -41.71 26.84
CA GLN A 20 32.43 -41.78 28.30
C GLN A 20 31.89 -40.45 28.90
N GLU A 21 31.23 -40.59 30.05
CA GLU A 21 30.20 -39.79 30.76
C GLU A 21 30.63 -38.47 31.48
N PRO A 22 29.68 -37.68 32.07
CA PRO A 22 29.77 -36.22 32.21
C PRO A 22 30.33 -35.69 33.53
N LEU A 23 30.96 -34.52 33.47
CA LEU A 23 31.39 -33.73 34.63
C LEU A 23 30.25 -32.87 35.20
N LYS A 24 29.86 -33.16 36.45
CA LYS A 24 29.03 -32.32 37.31
C LYS A 24 29.76 -31.01 37.65
N MET A 25 29.07 -29.88 37.51
CA MET A 25 29.46 -28.59 38.10
C MET A 25 28.42 -28.18 39.15
N GLU A 26 28.92 -27.79 40.33
CA GLU A 26 28.16 -27.25 41.46
C GLU A 26 27.52 -25.89 41.15
N PRO A 27 26.38 -25.53 41.77
CA PRO A 27 25.70 -24.26 41.51
C PRO A 27 26.17 -23.14 42.46
N SER A 28 26.61 -22.01 41.91
CA SER A 28 26.78 -20.75 42.65
C SER A 28 25.65 -19.76 42.35
N THR A 29 24.78 -19.59 43.35
CA THR A 29 24.04 -18.38 43.76
C THR A 29 23.81 -17.23 42.75
N SER A 30 22.55 -16.98 42.42
CA SER A 30 22.02 -15.64 42.13
C SER A 30 20.59 -15.53 42.68
N ASN A 31 20.35 -14.54 43.53
CA ASN A 31 19.11 -14.32 44.30
C ASN A 31 17.84 -14.16 43.43
N PRO A 32 16.67 -14.61 43.90
CA PRO A 32 15.38 -14.31 43.28
C PRO A 32 14.84 -12.91 43.69
N PRO A 33 13.98 -12.28 42.88
CA PRO A 33 13.34 -11.00 43.23
C PRO A 33 12.26 -11.19 44.32
N PRO A 34 11.98 -10.16 45.15
CA PRO A 34 11.13 -10.32 46.33
C PRO A 34 9.64 -10.47 45.96
N LYS A 35 8.99 -11.43 46.65
CA LYS A 35 7.53 -11.57 46.71
C LYS A 35 6.99 -10.56 47.72
N TYR A 36 5.99 -9.78 47.34
CA TYR A 36 5.20 -8.99 48.30
C TYR A 36 4.07 -9.86 48.85
N GLU A 37 4.13 -10.14 50.15
CA GLU A 37 3.05 -10.72 50.95
C GLU A 37 1.95 -9.68 51.19
N HIS A 38 0.69 -10.11 51.03
CA HIS A 38 -0.48 -9.34 51.42
C HIS A 38 -0.81 -9.73 52.87
N ASP A 39 -0.40 -8.89 53.83
CA ASP A 39 -0.87 -8.98 55.21
C ASP A 39 -2.24 -8.31 55.34
N SER A 40 -3.18 -9.07 55.90
CA SER A 40 -4.51 -8.63 56.28
C SER A 40 -4.50 -7.97 57.66
N ALA A 41 -4.91 -6.69 57.73
CA ALA A 41 -5.34 -6.05 58.98
C ALA A 41 -6.44 -5.00 58.72
N SER A 42 -7.36 -4.95 59.67
CA SER A 42 -8.68 -4.31 59.68
C SER A 42 -8.70 -2.78 59.87
N GLY A 43 -9.66 -2.12 59.19
CA GLY A 43 -10.54 -1.08 59.75
C GLY A 43 -10.04 0.38 59.86
N SER A 44 -10.59 1.29 59.04
CA SER A 44 -11.29 2.51 59.49
C SER A 44 -11.77 3.35 58.30
N ASP A 45 -12.95 3.96 58.48
CA ASP A 45 -13.70 4.74 57.51
C ASP A 45 -13.01 6.05 57.09
N GLY A 46 -13.15 6.40 55.81
CA GLY A 46 -12.77 7.69 55.26
C GLY A 46 -13.09 7.78 53.76
N GLU A 47 -14.21 8.40 53.41
CA GLU A 47 -14.57 8.76 52.03
C GLU A 47 -13.52 9.69 51.40
N VAL A 48 -13.02 9.33 50.22
CA VAL A 48 -12.21 10.19 49.34
C VAL A 48 -12.83 10.17 47.94
N PRO A 49 -12.98 11.32 47.23
CA PRO A 49 -13.82 11.42 46.04
C PRO A 49 -13.23 10.67 44.85
N LYS A 50 -14.09 9.94 44.12
CA LYS A 50 -13.77 9.35 42.80
C LYS A 50 -13.50 10.46 41.79
N GLY A 51 -12.23 10.74 41.52
CA GLY A 51 -11.81 11.45 40.31
C GLY A 51 -11.92 10.52 39.11
N GLU A 52 -12.58 10.99 38.06
CA GLU A 52 -12.80 10.30 36.78
C GLU A 52 -11.47 9.86 36.15
N THR A 53 -11.12 8.58 36.31
CA THR A 53 -10.17 7.90 35.44
C THR A 53 -10.85 7.74 34.08
N SER A 54 -10.33 8.47 33.10
CA SER A 54 -10.57 8.29 31.68
C SER A 54 -10.74 6.82 31.32
N ASP A 55 -11.90 6.46 30.79
CA ASP A 55 -12.20 5.15 30.23
C ASP A 55 -11.02 4.66 29.37
N GLU A 56 -10.29 3.67 29.87
CA GLU A 56 -9.41 2.84 29.05
C GLU A 56 -10.31 2.11 28.07
N ILE A 57 -10.50 2.69 26.89
CA ILE A 57 -11.02 1.96 25.74
C ILE A 57 -9.96 0.92 25.41
N GLY A 58 -10.11 -0.27 26.01
CA GLY A 58 -9.38 -1.47 25.62
C GLY A 58 -9.47 -1.64 24.11
N ASN A 59 -8.43 -2.23 23.51
CA ASN A 59 -8.44 -2.48 22.08
C ASN A 59 -9.71 -3.29 21.74
N ILE A 60 -10.48 -2.89 20.72
CA ILE A 60 -11.78 -3.53 20.36
C ILE A 60 -11.62 -5.04 20.10
N PHE A 61 -10.38 -5.50 19.83
CA PHE A 61 -10.03 -6.89 19.65
C PHE A 61 -9.71 -7.68 20.93
N GLU A 62 -9.56 -7.00 22.06
CA GLU A 62 -9.47 -7.60 23.41
C GLU A 62 -10.86 -7.45 24.03
N GLY A 63 -11.72 -8.46 23.83
CA GLY A 63 -13.09 -8.41 24.33
C GLY A 63 -13.13 -8.29 25.86
N GLU A 64 -14.16 -7.59 26.37
CA GLU A 64 -14.44 -7.45 27.81
C GLU A 64 -14.57 -8.82 28.54
N ASP A 65 -14.85 -9.90 27.78
CA ASP A 65 -14.97 -11.29 28.27
C ASP A 65 -13.65 -12.09 28.25
N GLY A 66 -12.50 -11.46 28.01
CA GLY A 66 -11.19 -12.15 27.93
C GLY A 66 -10.99 -13.02 26.67
N LYS A 67 -11.91 -12.94 25.69
CA LYS A 67 -11.76 -13.58 24.37
C LYS A 67 -11.05 -12.62 23.41
N SER A 68 -9.83 -12.98 23.01
CA SER A 68 -9.08 -12.27 21.97
C SER A 68 -9.69 -12.55 20.60
N TYR A 69 -10.17 -11.49 19.93
CA TYR A 69 -10.67 -11.53 18.54
C TYR A 69 -9.52 -11.49 17.50
N ARG A 70 -8.26 -11.60 17.95
CA ARG A 70 -7.09 -11.73 17.08
C ARG A 70 -7.06 -13.09 16.42
N THR A 71 -7.47 -13.14 15.15
CA THR A 71 -7.63 -14.40 14.41
C THR A 71 -6.56 -14.59 13.34
N MET A 72 -5.85 -13.54 12.94
CA MET A 72 -4.95 -13.58 11.79
C MET A 72 -3.60 -14.22 12.13
N THR A 73 -3.22 -15.25 11.36
CA THR A 73 -1.91 -15.92 11.45
C THR A 73 -0.89 -15.22 10.56
N ARG A 74 0.42 -15.49 10.73
CA ARG A 74 1.47 -14.96 9.85
C ARG A 74 1.21 -15.19 8.35
N TRP A 75 0.75 -16.40 7.99
CA TRP A 75 0.46 -16.72 6.59
C TRP A 75 -0.77 -15.99 6.07
N GLY A 76 -1.84 -15.90 6.89
CA GLY A 76 -3.00 -15.08 6.55
C GLY A 76 -2.64 -13.60 6.37
N THR A 77 -1.73 -13.09 7.20
CA THR A 77 -1.21 -11.72 7.11
C THR A 77 -0.46 -11.49 5.81
N ILE A 78 0.41 -12.42 5.38
CA ILE A 78 1.11 -12.32 4.10
C ILE A 78 0.11 -12.21 2.94
N PHE A 79 -0.90 -13.07 2.90
CA PHE A 79 -1.92 -13.01 1.84
C PHE A 79 -2.75 -11.72 1.87
N ALA A 80 -3.11 -11.23 3.06
CA ALA A 80 -3.83 -9.96 3.21
C ALA A 80 -2.99 -8.78 2.74
N LEU A 81 -1.72 -8.74 3.14
CA LEU A 81 -0.75 -7.72 2.72
C LEU A 81 -0.51 -7.76 1.20
N LEU A 82 -0.32 -8.96 0.63
CA LEU A 82 -0.15 -9.14 -0.82
C LEU A 82 -1.40 -8.66 -1.57
N THR A 83 -2.58 -9.02 -1.10
CA THR A 83 -3.85 -8.55 -1.70
C THR A 83 -3.95 -7.02 -1.67
N ASN A 84 -3.52 -6.41 -0.57
CA ASN A 84 -3.53 -4.94 -0.43
C ASN A 84 -2.51 -4.26 -1.35
N GLN A 85 -1.36 -4.89 -1.58
CA GLN A 85 -0.28 -4.35 -2.40
C GLN A 85 -0.50 -4.61 -3.90
N PHE A 86 -1.05 -5.77 -4.26
CA PHE A 86 -1.35 -6.17 -5.62
C PHE A 86 -2.60 -5.45 -6.11
N GLY A 87 -2.39 -4.23 -6.54
CA GLY A 87 -3.43 -3.39 -7.11
C GLY A 87 -3.02 -2.78 -8.43
N ILE A 88 -3.77 -1.74 -8.75
CA ILE A 88 -3.70 -0.95 -9.97
C ILE A 88 -2.29 -0.35 -10.20
N GLY A 89 -1.54 -0.10 -9.13
CA GLY A 89 -0.18 0.47 -9.18
C GLY A 89 0.82 -0.35 -9.99
N ALA A 90 0.66 -1.67 -10.00
CA ALA A 90 1.52 -2.56 -10.77
C ALA A 90 1.43 -2.30 -12.28
N LEU A 91 0.27 -1.83 -12.75
CA LEU A 91 -0.03 -1.66 -14.17
C LEU A 91 0.69 -0.46 -14.81
N GLY A 92 1.16 0.50 -14.01
CA GLY A 92 1.96 1.64 -14.47
C GLY A 92 3.47 1.39 -14.50
N LEU A 93 3.94 0.27 -13.94
CA LEU A 93 5.38 -0.02 -13.83
C LEU A 93 6.10 -0.22 -15.18
N PRO A 94 5.53 -0.91 -16.18
CA PRO A 94 6.17 -1.05 -17.49
C PRO A 94 6.41 0.29 -18.17
N SER A 95 5.43 1.20 -18.13
CA SER A 95 5.56 2.57 -18.67
C SER A 95 6.64 3.38 -17.93
N ALA A 96 6.77 3.21 -16.61
CA ALA A 96 7.88 3.81 -15.85
C ALA A 96 9.25 3.29 -16.31
N PHE A 97 9.37 1.99 -16.61
CA PHE A 97 10.59 1.39 -17.15
C PHE A 97 10.87 1.84 -18.59
N ALA A 98 9.84 2.01 -19.42
CA ALA A 98 10.00 2.57 -20.76
C ALA A 98 10.48 4.03 -20.72
N THR A 99 10.04 4.79 -19.72
CA THR A 99 10.44 6.19 -19.52
C THR A 99 11.87 6.30 -19.00
N LEU A 100 12.24 5.56 -17.96
CA LEU A 100 13.55 5.66 -17.30
C LEU A 100 14.64 4.87 -18.04
N GLY A 101 14.29 3.75 -18.65
CA GLY A 101 15.20 2.68 -19.05
C GLY A 101 15.37 1.62 -17.95
N LEU A 102 15.90 0.46 -18.33
CA LEU A 102 16.00 -0.71 -17.43
C LEU A 102 16.78 -0.43 -16.15
N VAL A 103 17.98 0.16 -16.26
CA VAL A 103 18.89 0.34 -15.12
C VAL A 103 18.33 1.32 -14.08
N PRO A 104 18.00 2.58 -14.43
CA PRO A 104 17.38 3.50 -13.48
C PRO A 104 15.99 3.03 -13.02
N GLY A 105 15.25 2.29 -13.86
CA GLY A 105 14.01 1.62 -13.47
C GLY A 105 14.21 0.64 -12.31
N PHE A 106 15.19 -0.27 -12.43
CA PHE A 106 15.54 -1.21 -11.35
C PHE A 106 16.06 -0.50 -10.09
N ILE A 107 16.93 0.49 -10.23
CA ILE A 107 17.44 1.26 -9.09
C ILE A 107 16.27 1.89 -8.32
N THR A 108 15.32 2.49 -9.04
CA THR A 108 14.14 3.12 -8.44
C THR A 108 13.20 2.09 -7.83
N LEU A 109 13.00 0.95 -8.49
CA LEU A 109 12.15 -0.15 -8.00
C LEU A 109 12.69 -0.75 -6.70
N PHE A 110 13.96 -1.18 -6.69
CA PHE A 110 14.59 -1.77 -5.51
C PHE A 110 14.81 -0.73 -4.39
N GLY A 111 15.14 0.51 -4.76
CA GLY A 111 15.23 1.62 -3.80
C GLY A 111 13.89 1.89 -3.10
N SER A 112 12.79 1.91 -3.86
CA SER A 112 11.43 2.07 -3.32
C SER A 112 11.00 0.86 -2.49
N ALA A 113 11.37 -0.35 -2.89
CA ALA A 113 11.12 -1.57 -2.12
C ALA A 113 11.84 -1.55 -0.76
N LEU A 114 13.12 -1.17 -0.75
CA LEU A 114 13.92 -1.05 0.48
C LEU A 114 13.36 0.05 1.39
N LEU A 115 12.99 1.19 0.81
CA LEU A 115 12.40 2.29 1.55
C LEU A 115 11.04 1.89 2.15
N ALA A 116 10.18 1.20 1.39
CA ALA A 116 8.89 0.70 1.87
C ALA A 116 9.05 -0.35 2.97
N TRP A 117 10.04 -1.25 2.86
CA TRP A 117 10.35 -2.21 3.92
C TRP A 117 10.79 -1.48 5.19
N TYR A 118 11.71 -0.53 5.08
CA TYR A 118 12.23 0.23 6.22
C TYR A 118 11.12 1.05 6.90
N THR A 119 10.32 1.79 6.14
CA THR A 119 9.25 2.62 6.70
C THR A 119 8.10 1.78 7.25
N GLY A 120 7.82 0.63 6.65
CA GLY A 120 6.90 -0.38 7.21
C GLY A 120 7.41 -0.96 8.53
N PHE A 121 8.71 -1.19 8.66
CA PHE A 121 9.33 -1.66 9.89
C PHE A 121 9.29 -0.60 11.00
N GLU A 122 9.56 0.66 10.69
CA GLU A 122 9.43 1.75 11.66
C GLU A 122 7.98 1.97 12.11
N LEU A 123 7.02 1.84 11.18
CA LEU A 123 5.60 1.86 11.54
C LEU A 123 5.23 0.71 12.48
N TYR A 124 5.76 -0.49 12.24
CA TYR A 124 5.63 -1.64 13.15
C TYR A 124 6.17 -1.32 14.54
N ARG A 125 7.41 -0.81 14.64
CA ARG A 125 8.04 -0.47 15.92
C ARG A 125 7.23 0.53 16.72
N TYR A 126 6.65 1.53 16.05
CA TYR A 126 5.79 2.50 16.71
C TYR A 126 4.44 1.88 17.13
N SER A 127 3.87 1.02 16.28
CA SER A 127 2.58 0.37 16.55
C SER A 127 2.64 -0.58 17.75
N ILE A 128 3.73 -1.33 17.92
CA ILE A 128 3.91 -2.21 19.09
C ILE A 128 4.12 -1.46 20.40
N LEU A 129 4.49 -0.18 20.36
CA LEU A 129 4.55 0.70 21.54
C LEU A 129 3.18 1.28 21.89
N HIS A 130 2.23 1.26 20.95
CA HIS A 130 0.86 1.74 21.13
C HIS A 130 -0.18 0.67 20.76
N PRO A 131 -0.29 -0.45 21.52
CA PRO A 131 -1.19 -1.56 21.19
C PRO A 131 -2.69 -1.19 21.17
N GLN A 132 -3.06 -0.06 21.79
CA GLN A 132 -4.43 0.48 21.79
C GLN A 132 -4.84 1.09 20.44
N CYS A 133 -3.88 1.38 19.57
CA CYS A 133 -4.14 2.01 18.27
C CYS A 133 -4.45 0.95 17.21
N VAL A 134 -5.64 1.04 16.61
CA VAL A 134 -6.11 0.10 15.56
C VAL A 134 -6.03 0.68 14.15
N HIS A 135 -5.88 2.01 14.05
CA HIS A 135 -5.69 2.71 12.79
C HIS A 135 -4.48 3.66 12.83
N ILE A 136 -3.91 3.97 11.66
CA ILE A 136 -2.80 4.92 11.53
C ILE A 136 -3.17 6.32 12.06
N ILE A 137 -4.45 6.69 12.01
CA ILE A 137 -4.98 7.94 12.55
C ILE A 137 -4.86 7.97 14.09
N ASP A 138 -4.99 6.82 14.76
CA ASP A 138 -4.82 6.73 16.21
C ASP A 138 -3.34 6.84 16.59
N LEU A 139 -2.43 6.25 15.79
CA LEU A 139 -0.99 6.44 15.97
C LEU A 139 -0.59 7.91 15.77
N ALA A 140 -1.20 8.59 14.80
CA ALA A 140 -1.00 10.03 14.66
C ALA A 140 -1.46 10.79 15.91
N LYS A 141 -2.62 10.44 16.48
CA LYS A 141 -3.05 11.03 17.76
C LYS A 141 -2.04 10.79 18.88
N ALA A 142 -1.47 9.59 18.97
CA ALA A 142 -0.45 9.27 19.98
C ALA A 142 0.84 10.07 19.78
N ALA A 143 1.23 10.34 18.52
CA ALA A 143 2.46 11.04 18.21
C ALA A 143 2.39 12.56 18.42
N GLY A 144 1.25 13.18 18.09
CA GLY A 144 1.11 14.64 18.01
C GLY A 144 -0.20 15.22 18.56
N GLY A 145 -0.99 14.42 19.27
CA GLY A 145 -2.27 14.84 19.85
C GLY A 145 -3.39 15.04 18.83
N ARG A 146 -4.45 15.73 19.24
CA ARG A 146 -5.67 15.95 18.43
C ARG A 146 -5.41 16.70 17.11
N PRO A 147 -4.57 17.75 17.04
CA PRO A 147 -4.32 18.44 15.77
C PRO A 147 -3.72 17.51 14.72
N TRP A 148 -2.74 16.68 15.10
CA TRP A 148 -2.11 15.72 14.20
C TRP A 148 -3.08 14.63 13.74
N GLN A 149 -3.94 14.16 14.65
CA GLN A 149 -5.02 13.23 14.32
C GLN A 149 -5.92 13.75 13.20
N ILE A 150 -6.34 15.03 13.26
CA ILE A 150 -7.24 15.64 12.28
C ILE A 150 -6.55 15.78 10.92
N ILE A 151 -5.30 16.24 10.90
CA ILE A 151 -4.52 16.40 9.65
C ILE A 151 -4.35 15.05 8.95
N VAL A 152 -3.94 14.01 9.69
CA VAL A 152 -3.76 12.66 9.15
C VAL A 152 -5.09 12.04 8.73
N ALA A 153 -6.19 12.30 9.46
CA ALA A 153 -7.52 11.85 9.06
C ALA A 153 -7.98 12.45 7.73
N ILE A 154 -7.81 13.76 7.54
CA ILE A 154 -8.16 14.45 6.30
C ILE A 154 -7.30 13.91 5.15
N GLY A 155 -5.98 13.82 5.36
CA GLY A 155 -5.07 13.26 4.36
C GLY A 155 -5.41 11.81 3.99
N PHE A 156 -5.80 10.99 4.98
CA PHE A 156 -6.22 9.62 4.76
C PHE A 156 -7.50 9.52 3.94
N LEU A 157 -8.48 10.39 4.19
CA LEU A 157 -9.71 10.45 3.39
C LEU A 157 -9.43 10.86 1.95
N ILE A 158 -8.62 11.90 1.74
CA ILE A 158 -8.20 12.31 0.39
C ILE A 158 -7.52 11.14 -0.33
N GLN A 159 -6.65 10.42 0.36
CA GLN A 159 -5.93 9.28 -0.18
C GLN A 159 -6.85 8.16 -0.68
N VAL A 160 -7.80 7.72 0.15
CA VAL A 160 -8.70 6.62 -0.24
C VAL A 160 -9.71 7.05 -1.31
N ILE A 161 -10.14 8.31 -1.30
CA ILE A 161 -11.01 8.86 -2.36
C ILE A 161 -10.25 8.85 -3.70
N MET A 162 -9.01 9.38 -3.73
CA MET A 162 -8.18 9.38 -4.94
C MET A 162 -7.93 7.96 -5.45
N PHE A 163 -7.71 6.99 -4.56
CA PHE A 163 -7.58 5.58 -4.96
C PHE A 163 -8.84 5.06 -5.66
N CYS A 164 -10.01 5.32 -5.09
CA CYS A 164 -11.29 4.94 -5.69
C CYS A 164 -11.51 5.64 -7.04
N SER A 165 -11.08 6.91 -7.18
CA SER A 165 -11.09 7.61 -8.47
C SER A 165 -10.18 6.95 -9.50
N SER A 166 -8.95 6.59 -9.12
CA SER A 166 -8.01 5.84 -9.98
C SER A 166 -8.60 4.49 -10.42
N ALA A 167 -9.33 3.81 -9.54
CA ALA A 167 -10.04 2.58 -9.86
C ALA A 167 -11.20 2.80 -10.84
N ILE A 168 -12.00 3.86 -10.67
CA ILE A 168 -13.05 4.24 -11.62
C ILE A 168 -12.46 4.50 -13.01
N VAL A 169 -11.36 5.26 -13.10
CA VAL A 169 -10.64 5.49 -14.36
C VAL A 169 -10.18 4.17 -14.98
N THR A 170 -9.56 3.30 -14.19
CA THR A 170 -9.06 1.99 -14.68
C THR A 170 -10.19 1.10 -15.19
N ILE A 171 -11.35 1.06 -14.52
CA ILE A 171 -12.53 0.32 -14.99
C ILE A 171 -13.08 0.93 -16.28
N SER A 172 -13.09 2.28 -16.40
CA SER A 172 -13.52 2.94 -17.64
C SER A 172 -12.61 2.57 -18.84
N ILE A 173 -11.30 2.50 -18.62
CA ILE A 173 -10.31 2.04 -19.61
C ILE A 173 -10.59 0.59 -20.01
N ALA A 174 -10.89 -0.28 -19.05
CA ALA A 174 -11.26 -1.66 -19.32
C ALA A 174 -12.53 -1.75 -20.19
N PHE A 175 -13.58 -0.98 -19.86
CA PHE A 175 -14.81 -0.96 -20.65
C PHE A 175 -14.61 -0.36 -22.04
N ASN A 176 -13.88 0.76 -22.17
CA ASN A 176 -13.52 1.34 -23.46
C ASN A 176 -12.77 0.35 -24.34
N THR A 177 -11.78 -0.36 -23.78
CA THR A 177 -11.01 -1.37 -24.52
C THR A 177 -11.88 -2.54 -24.98
N MET A 178 -12.73 -3.08 -24.09
CA MET A 178 -13.58 -4.23 -24.42
C MET A 178 -14.66 -3.91 -25.44
N THR A 179 -15.25 -2.71 -25.36
CA THR A 179 -16.37 -2.28 -26.20
C THR A 179 -15.97 -1.50 -27.43
N GLU A 180 -14.67 -1.20 -27.61
CA GLU A 180 -14.17 -0.31 -28.66
C GLU A 180 -14.83 1.07 -28.58
N HIS A 181 -14.92 1.62 -27.37
CA HIS A 181 -15.48 2.94 -27.08
C HIS A 181 -16.94 3.11 -27.56
N SER A 182 -17.83 2.20 -27.13
CA SER A 182 -19.23 2.22 -27.59
C SER A 182 -20.09 3.34 -26.98
N ILE A 183 -19.71 3.84 -25.81
CA ILE A 183 -20.31 5.01 -25.17
C ILE A 183 -19.21 5.97 -24.67
N CYS A 184 -19.59 7.22 -24.45
CA CYS A 184 -18.74 8.24 -23.87
C CYS A 184 -18.04 7.76 -22.59
N THR A 185 -16.75 8.08 -22.44
CA THR A 185 -15.92 7.67 -21.29
C THR A 185 -16.53 8.10 -19.94
N VAL A 186 -17.15 9.28 -19.87
CA VAL A 186 -17.92 9.74 -18.69
C VAL A 186 -19.02 8.75 -18.30
N GLY A 187 -19.70 8.18 -19.30
CA GLY A 187 -20.73 7.14 -19.10
C GLY A 187 -20.12 5.87 -18.51
N PHE A 188 -18.99 5.39 -19.04
CA PHE A 188 -18.29 4.24 -18.45
C PHE A 188 -17.80 4.51 -17.03
N MET A 189 -17.30 5.71 -16.74
CA MET A 189 -16.93 6.11 -15.38
C MET A 189 -18.14 6.14 -14.46
N ALA A 190 -19.31 6.56 -14.95
CA ALA A 190 -20.54 6.54 -14.15
C ALA A 190 -20.97 5.10 -13.84
N VAL A 191 -20.91 4.20 -14.82
CA VAL A 191 -21.17 2.76 -14.60
C VAL A 191 -20.19 2.18 -13.57
N ALA A 192 -18.89 2.47 -13.71
CA ALA A 192 -17.87 2.02 -12.77
C ALA A 192 -18.11 2.53 -11.34
N ALA A 193 -18.48 3.80 -11.20
CA ALA A 193 -18.81 4.41 -9.92
C ALA A 193 -20.07 3.79 -9.30
N VAL A 194 -21.13 3.57 -10.10
CA VAL A 194 -22.38 2.94 -9.63
C VAL A 194 -22.15 1.50 -9.18
N ILE A 195 -21.42 0.69 -9.96
CA ILE A 195 -21.10 -0.69 -9.57
C ILE A 195 -20.33 -0.69 -8.24
N SER A 196 -19.31 0.15 -8.13
CA SER A 196 -18.49 0.22 -6.92
C SER A 196 -19.26 0.75 -5.70
N TYR A 197 -20.14 1.73 -5.91
CA TYR A 197 -21.08 2.23 -4.91
C TYR A 197 -22.01 1.13 -4.41
N LEU A 198 -22.67 0.39 -5.30
CA LEU A 198 -23.59 -0.70 -4.94
C LEU A 198 -22.88 -1.81 -4.16
N LEU A 199 -21.66 -2.19 -4.57
CA LEU A 199 -20.84 -3.17 -3.87
C LEU A 199 -20.39 -2.68 -2.48
N CYS A 200 -20.32 -1.36 -2.26
CA CYS A 200 -19.93 -0.74 -0.99
C CYS A 200 -21.08 -0.60 0.02
N ILE A 201 -22.35 -0.72 -0.41
CA ILE A 201 -23.54 -0.59 0.46
C ILE A 201 -23.52 -1.58 1.63
N PRO A 202 -23.19 -2.88 1.45
CA PRO A 202 -23.15 -3.82 2.57
C PRO A 202 -22.13 -3.38 3.64
N ARG A 203 -22.61 -3.16 4.87
CA ARG A 203 -21.75 -2.78 6.02
C ARG A 203 -20.73 -3.85 6.42
N THR A 204 -20.89 -5.09 5.95
CA THR A 204 -20.04 -6.22 6.33
C THR A 204 -18.84 -6.37 5.39
N VAL A 205 -17.62 -6.37 5.95
CA VAL A 205 -16.36 -6.60 5.22
C VAL A 205 -16.08 -8.07 4.89
N LYS A 206 -16.99 -9.00 5.22
CA LYS A 206 -16.79 -10.46 5.02
C LYS A 206 -16.48 -10.83 3.56
N PHE A 207 -17.07 -10.12 2.61
CA PHE A 207 -16.79 -10.32 1.19
C PHE A 207 -15.39 -9.83 0.80
N ILE A 208 -14.96 -8.69 1.35
CA ILE A 208 -13.62 -8.12 1.13
C ILE A 208 -12.55 -9.07 1.67
N SER A 209 -12.76 -9.65 2.85
CA SER A 209 -11.82 -10.63 3.42
C SER A 209 -11.70 -11.93 2.60
N ARG A 210 -12.75 -12.30 1.84
CA ARG A 210 -12.77 -13.54 1.04
C ARG A 210 -12.34 -13.32 -0.42
N SER A 211 -12.31 -12.08 -0.90
CA SER A 211 -11.97 -11.72 -2.29
C SER A 211 -10.48 -11.57 -2.55
N GLY A 212 -9.63 -11.74 -1.54
CA GLY A 212 -8.17 -11.62 -1.68
C GLY A 212 -7.55 -12.60 -2.68
N PRO A 213 -7.69 -13.92 -2.52
CA PRO A 213 -7.10 -14.88 -3.46
C PRO A 213 -7.62 -14.71 -4.91
N PRO A 214 -8.93 -14.52 -5.17
CA PRO A 214 -9.42 -14.21 -6.53
C PRO A 214 -8.79 -12.95 -7.13
N THR A 215 -8.53 -11.91 -6.32
CA THR A 215 -7.88 -10.66 -6.75
C THR A 215 -6.45 -10.91 -7.22
N VAL A 216 -5.67 -11.66 -6.45
CA VAL A 216 -4.28 -11.98 -6.83
C VAL A 216 -4.26 -12.84 -8.09
N ILE A 217 -5.12 -13.85 -8.19
CA ILE A 217 -5.19 -14.75 -9.36
C ILE A 217 -5.61 -13.97 -10.62
N SER A 218 -6.60 -13.08 -10.51
CA SER A 218 -7.03 -12.25 -11.65
C SER A 218 -5.93 -11.31 -12.12
N LEU A 219 -5.22 -10.63 -11.20
CA LEU A 219 -4.12 -9.74 -11.59
C LEU A 219 -2.98 -10.50 -12.26
N VAL A 220 -2.52 -11.60 -11.66
CA VAL A 220 -1.44 -12.41 -12.22
C VAL A 220 -1.86 -13.01 -13.56
N GLY A 221 -3.09 -13.53 -13.66
CA GLY A 221 -3.64 -14.07 -14.91
C GLY A 221 -3.68 -13.05 -16.04
N ALA A 222 -4.15 -11.83 -15.77
CA ALA A 222 -4.19 -10.77 -16.77
C ALA A 222 -2.79 -10.36 -17.26
N VAL A 223 -1.81 -10.27 -16.34
CA VAL A 223 -0.42 -9.95 -16.68
C VAL A 223 0.20 -11.05 -17.53
N LEU A 224 -0.04 -12.32 -17.20
CA LEU A 224 0.44 -13.45 -18.00
C LEU A 224 -0.17 -13.46 -19.39
N ILE A 225 -1.46 -13.16 -19.55
CA ILE A 225 -2.10 -13.03 -20.87
C ILE A 225 -1.37 -11.99 -21.72
N VAL A 226 -1.10 -10.81 -21.15
CA VAL A 226 -0.38 -9.73 -21.85
C VAL A 226 1.03 -10.17 -22.24
N MET A 227 1.81 -10.69 -21.29
CA MET A 227 3.20 -11.12 -21.56
C MET A 227 3.28 -12.24 -22.60
N ILE A 228 2.42 -13.25 -22.51
CA ILE A 228 2.40 -14.35 -23.48
C ILE A 228 2.00 -13.82 -24.85
N SER A 229 0.98 -12.95 -24.94
CA SER A 229 0.54 -12.37 -26.22
C SER A 229 1.63 -11.57 -26.91
N LEU A 230 2.37 -10.74 -26.16
CA LEU A 230 3.48 -9.96 -26.69
C LEU A 230 4.71 -10.81 -27.05
N GLY A 231 4.77 -12.07 -26.59
CA GLY A 231 5.81 -13.01 -26.95
C GLY A 231 5.69 -13.58 -28.36
N PHE A 232 4.49 -13.56 -28.96
CA PHE A 232 4.24 -14.08 -30.31
C PHE A 232 3.57 -13.08 -31.26
N ALA A 233 3.14 -11.91 -30.78
CA ALA A 233 2.51 -10.88 -31.58
C ALA A 233 3.03 -9.49 -31.21
N ASN A 234 3.08 -8.59 -32.19
CA ASN A 234 3.52 -7.22 -31.97
C ASN A 234 2.50 -6.42 -31.14
N PRO A 235 2.93 -5.40 -30.37
CA PRO A 235 2.06 -4.48 -29.68
C PRO A 235 1.04 -3.82 -30.61
N VAL A 236 -0.13 -3.45 -30.08
CA VAL A 236 -1.26 -2.96 -30.90
C VAL A 236 -0.93 -1.72 -31.76
N LYS A 237 0.01 -0.88 -31.32
CA LYS A 237 0.42 0.34 -32.03
C LYS A 237 1.70 0.17 -32.86
N ALA A 238 2.31 -1.03 -32.85
CA ALA A 238 3.57 -1.28 -33.54
C ALA A 238 3.35 -1.65 -35.02
N PRO A 239 4.20 -1.20 -35.94
CA PRO A 239 4.16 -1.62 -37.35
C PRO A 239 4.56 -3.11 -37.50
N GLU A 240 4.22 -3.74 -38.63
CA GLU A 240 4.42 -5.18 -38.84
C GLU A 240 5.89 -5.63 -38.73
N ASN A 241 6.84 -4.84 -39.21
CA ASN A 241 8.28 -5.14 -39.16
C ASN A 241 9.00 -4.42 -38.00
N TRP A 242 8.33 -4.34 -36.85
CA TRP A 242 8.88 -3.69 -35.66
C TRP A 242 9.70 -4.65 -34.80
N SER A 243 10.71 -4.10 -34.12
CA SER A 243 11.48 -4.79 -33.10
C SER A 243 11.66 -3.89 -31.87
N PRO A 244 11.55 -4.42 -30.65
CA PRO A 244 11.60 -3.62 -29.43
C PRO A 244 12.93 -2.87 -29.26
N GLN A 245 12.87 -1.54 -29.13
CA GLN A 245 14.05 -0.72 -28.83
C GLN A 245 14.23 -0.58 -27.32
N ILE A 246 14.95 -1.55 -26.74
CA ILE A 246 15.20 -1.57 -25.30
C ILE A 246 16.37 -0.67 -24.94
N LYS A 247 16.11 0.29 -24.05
CA LYS A 247 17.11 1.24 -23.56
C LYS A 247 17.54 0.84 -22.15
N ALA A 248 18.84 0.59 -21.98
CA ALA A 248 19.42 0.39 -20.65
C ALA A 248 19.30 1.67 -19.80
N PHE A 249 19.58 2.82 -20.42
CA PHE A 249 19.41 4.15 -19.87
C PHE A 249 18.66 5.00 -20.89
N ASN A 250 17.59 5.64 -20.46
CA ASN A 250 16.93 6.68 -21.24
C ASN A 250 17.33 8.05 -20.69
N ASN A 251 17.15 9.11 -21.48
CA ASN A 251 17.38 10.49 -21.05
C ASN A 251 16.09 11.31 -21.09
N PRO A 252 15.07 10.93 -20.29
CA PRO A 252 13.81 11.66 -20.23
C PRO A 252 14.01 13.05 -19.59
N GLY A 253 13.14 13.99 -19.93
CA GLY A 253 13.08 15.28 -19.26
C GLY A 253 12.77 15.13 -17.77
N PHE A 254 13.16 16.13 -16.98
CA PHE A 254 13.01 16.14 -15.52
C PHE A 254 11.60 15.74 -15.06
N ARG A 255 10.56 16.30 -15.67
CA ARG A 255 9.15 15.99 -15.37
C ARG A 255 8.82 14.50 -15.48
N ASN A 256 9.23 13.87 -16.59
CA ASN A 256 8.91 12.47 -16.87
C ASN A 256 9.63 11.52 -15.91
N ILE A 257 10.82 11.88 -15.42
CA ILE A 257 11.53 11.15 -14.37
C ILE A 257 10.67 11.10 -13.10
N PHE A 258 10.15 12.25 -12.64
CA PHE A 258 9.35 12.30 -11.43
C PHE A 258 8.05 11.52 -11.56
N ASN A 259 7.34 11.63 -12.67
CA ASN A 259 6.11 10.87 -12.87
C ASN A 259 6.39 9.35 -12.92
N ALA A 260 7.48 8.91 -13.53
CA ALA A 260 7.89 7.50 -13.49
C ALA A 260 8.25 7.03 -12.07
N VAL A 261 8.99 7.83 -11.30
CA VAL A 261 9.32 7.53 -9.89
C VAL A 261 8.05 7.45 -9.04
N LEU A 262 7.10 8.37 -9.21
CA LEU A 262 5.83 8.41 -8.48
C LEU A 262 4.96 7.19 -8.76
N LYS A 263 4.93 6.69 -10.00
CA LYS A 263 4.23 5.43 -10.35
C LYS A 263 4.84 4.24 -9.60
N ILE A 264 6.18 4.18 -9.53
CA ILE A 264 6.88 3.13 -8.77
C ILE A 264 6.59 3.26 -7.26
N VAL A 265 6.64 4.46 -6.71
CA VAL A 265 6.30 4.73 -5.30
C VAL A 265 4.85 4.34 -4.99
N PHE A 266 3.92 4.65 -5.91
CA PHE A 266 2.52 4.26 -5.78
C PHE A 266 2.37 2.74 -5.70
N ALA A 267 3.12 1.99 -6.52
CA ALA A 267 3.07 0.54 -6.52
C ALA A 267 3.51 -0.07 -5.19
N TYR A 268 4.36 0.59 -4.41
CA TYR A 268 4.77 0.16 -3.06
C TYR A 268 3.99 0.84 -1.92
N ALA A 269 2.94 1.60 -2.24
CA ALA A 269 2.09 2.21 -1.23
C ALA A 269 1.13 1.17 -0.63
N GLY A 270 0.85 1.27 0.67
CA GLY A 270 -0.02 0.29 1.35
C GLY A 270 0.09 0.29 2.88
N ASN A 271 1.09 1.02 3.40
CA ASN A 271 1.45 1.03 4.82
C ASN A 271 0.32 1.48 5.75
N HIS A 272 -0.64 2.25 5.26
CA HIS A 272 -1.78 2.73 6.07
C HIS A 272 -2.63 1.60 6.64
N SER A 273 -2.71 0.44 5.95
CA SER A 273 -3.46 -0.73 6.40
C SER A 273 -2.70 -1.61 7.39
N TYR A 274 -1.37 -1.41 7.53
CA TYR A 274 -0.52 -2.27 8.36
C TYR A 274 -0.93 -2.26 9.83
N VAL A 275 -1.33 -1.10 10.35
CA VAL A 275 -1.75 -0.95 11.75
C VAL A 275 -2.99 -1.79 12.05
N SER A 276 -3.96 -1.77 11.14
CA SER A 276 -5.19 -2.55 11.27
C SER A 276 -4.91 -4.05 11.13
N TYR A 277 -4.01 -4.45 10.23
CA TYR A 277 -3.57 -5.84 10.15
C TYR A 277 -2.87 -6.29 11.44
N MET A 278 -1.96 -5.48 11.99
CA MET A 278 -1.29 -5.80 13.25
C MET A 278 -2.26 -5.94 14.43
N ALA A 279 -3.33 -5.13 14.46
CA ALA A 279 -4.36 -5.23 15.50
C ALA A 279 -5.14 -6.57 15.46
N GLU A 280 -5.29 -7.17 14.27
CA GLU A 280 -5.99 -8.45 14.05
C GLU A 280 -5.08 -9.69 14.18
N MET A 281 -3.76 -9.51 14.20
CA MET A 281 -2.77 -10.60 14.31
C MET A 281 -2.72 -11.21 15.70
N LYS A 282 -2.56 -12.53 15.78
CA LYS A 282 -2.37 -13.26 17.06
C LYS A 282 -1.14 -12.78 17.83
N ASP A 283 0.00 -12.67 17.15
CA ASP A 283 1.26 -12.19 17.70
C ASP A 283 1.95 -11.24 16.70
N PRO A 284 1.55 -9.95 16.66
CA PRO A 284 2.14 -8.99 15.73
C PRO A 284 3.62 -8.76 15.99
N ARG A 285 4.11 -8.90 17.24
CA ARG A 285 5.53 -8.67 17.59
C ARG A 285 6.43 -9.65 16.85
N LYS A 286 6.07 -10.93 16.82
CA LYS A 286 6.86 -11.98 16.18
C LYS A 286 6.58 -12.11 14.68
N ASP A 287 5.31 -12.03 14.28
CA ASP A 287 4.88 -12.47 12.96
C ASP A 287 4.85 -11.33 11.92
N PHE A 288 4.74 -10.07 12.32
CA PHE A 288 4.62 -8.95 11.37
C PHE A 288 5.90 -8.67 10.59
N PRO A 289 7.11 -8.59 11.21
CA PRO A 289 8.35 -8.36 10.46
C PRO A 289 8.63 -9.47 9.42
N PHE A 290 8.30 -10.72 9.76
CA PHE A 290 8.35 -11.84 8.83
C PHE A 290 7.41 -11.63 7.64
N SER A 291 6.16 -11.26 7.93
CA SER A 291 5.14 -11.04 6.91
C SER A 291 5.46 -9.86 5.99
N LEU A 292 5.98 -8.76 6.56
CA LEU A 292 6.45 -7.58 5.82
C LEU A 292 7.62 -7.91 4.90
N THR A 293 8.58 -8.71 5.36
CA THR A 293 9.73 -9.11 4.53
C THR A 293 9.28 -9.94 3.34
N TRP A 294 8.40 -10.93 3.56
CA TRP A 294 7.84 -11.73 2.47
C TRP A 294 6.99 -10.89 1.51
N LEU A 295 6.20 -9.94 2.01
CA LEU A 295 5.45 -9.00 1.20
C LEU A 295 6.37 -8.28 0.21
N ILE A 296 7.43 -7.63 0.71
CA ILE A 296 8.32 -6.82 -0.12
C ILE A 296 9.11 -7.69 -1.09
N CYS A 297 9.61 -8.86 -0.67
CA CYS A 297 10.32 -9.78 -1.57
C CYS A 297 9.43 -10.29 -2.71
N LEU A 298 8.23 -10.81 -2.39
CA LEU A 298 7.32 -11.36 -3.40
C LEU A 298 6.78 -10.27 -4.33
N THR A 299 6.45 -9.11 -3.77
CA THR A 299 5.97 -7.97 -4.56
C THR A 299 7.03 -7.45 -5.50
N THR A 300 8.28 -7.30 -5.02
CA THR A 300 9.39 -6.83 -5.86
C THR A 300 9.75 -7.83 -6.95
N ALA A 301 9.71 -9.13 -6.67
CA ALA A 301 9.90 -10.17 -7.68
C ALA A 301 8.80 -10.12 -8.75
N PHE A 302 7.53 -9.98 -8.35
CA PHE A 302 6.41 -9.86 -9.29
C PHE A 302 6.49 -8.56 -10.12
N TYR A 303 6.78 -7.42 -9.49
CA TYR A 303 6.87 -6.12 -10.13
C TYR A 303 8.05 -6.02 -11.10
N SER A 304 9.21 -6.58 -10.75
CA SER A 304 10.36 -6.65 -11.65
C SER A 304 10.08 -7.51 -12.88
N MET A 305 9.45 -8.68 -12.69
CA MET A 305 9.01 -9.56 -13.78
C MET A 305 8.01 -8.85 -14.70
N LEU A 306 6.99 -8.21 -14.13
CA LEU A 306 5.95 -7.49 -14.87
C LEU A 306 6.54 -6.31 -15.65
N ALA A 307 7.31 -5.45 -14.98
CA ALA A 307 7.88 -4.24 -15.57
C ALA A 307 8.85 -4.57 -16.69
N THR A 308 9.79 -5.48 -16.43
CA THR A 308 10.81 -5.90 -17.41
C THR A 308 10.20 -6.72 -18.52
N GLY A 309 9.33 -7.67 -18.20
CA GLY A 309 8.71 -8.56 -19.18
C GLY A 309 7.90 -7.80 -20.22
N ILE A 310 7.00 -6.91 -19.77
CA ILE A 310 6.19 -6.13 -20.71
C ILE A 310 7.06 -5.10 -21.45
N TYR A 311 7.97 -4.39 -20.78
CA TYR A 311 8.81 -3.40 -21.47
C TYR A 311 9.75 -4.05 -22.50
N CYS A 312 10.35 -5.20 -22.20
CA CYS A 312 11.22 -5.91 -23.15
C CYS A 312 10.47 -6.43 -24.38
N LEU A 313 9.18 -6.71 -24.26
CA LEU A 313 8.36 -7.21 -25.35
C LEU A 313 7.64 -6.10 -26.12
N ALA A 314 7.25 -5.01 -25.46
CA ALA A 314 6.51 -3.90 -26.07
C ALA A 314 7.35 -2.66 -26.41
N GLY A 315 8.56 -2.55 -25.87
CA GLY A 315 9.49 -1.46 -26.14
C GLY A 315 8.86 -0.08 -25.95
N GLU A 316 9.04 0.79 -26.94
CA GLU A 316 8.47 2.14 -27.00
C GLU A 316 6.93 2.19 -27.09
N TYR A 317 6.27 1.07 -27.42
CA TYR A 317 4.80 0.95 -27.46
C TYR A 317 4.20 0.45 -26.15
N THR A 318 4.98 0.43 -25.08
CA THR A 318 4.47 0.16 -23.73
C THR A 318 3.51 1.28 -23.31
N THR A 319 2.25 0.91 -23.11
CA THR A 319 1.18 1.82 -22.65
C THR A 319 1.00 1.77 -21.13
N SER A 320 0.18 2.67 -20.60
CA SER A 320 -0.23 2.67 -19.21
C SER A 320 -1.74 2.91 -19.13
N PRO A 321 -2.53 2.01 -18.52
CA PRO A 321 -2.16 0.75 -17.92
C PRO A 321 -1.55 -0.24 -18.93
N ALA A 322 -0.55 -1.01 -18.49
CA ALA A 322 0.23 -1.90 -19.35
C ALA A 322 -0.57 -2.98 -20.11
N LEU A 323 -1.81 -3.28 -19.68
CA LEU A 323 -2.66 -4.24 -20.38
C LEU A 323 -3.01 -3.76 -21.79
N GLY A 324 -3.07 -2.44 -22.01
CA GLY A 324 -3.33 -1.87 -23.33
C GLY A 324 -2.18 -2.03 -24.32
N SER A 325 -1.03 -2.57 -23.89
CA SER A 325 0.11 -2.81 -24.79
C SER A 325 -0.11 -4.06 -25.65
N ALA A 326 -0.90 -5.01 -25.15
CA ALA A 326 -1.21 -6.25 -25.85
C ALA A 326 -2.01 -6.02 -27.14
N PRO A 327 -1.95 -6.94 -28.12
CA PRO A 327 -2.83 -6.91 -29.27
C PRO A 327 -4.30 -6.97 -28.85
N HIS A 328 -5.17 -6.39 -29.67
CA HIS A 328 -6.55 -6.04 -29.32
C HIS A 328 -7.35 -7.14 -28.62
N ILE A 329 -7.38 -8.37 -29.17
CA ILE A 329 -8.14 -9.49 -28.59
C ILE A 329 -7.61 -9.87 -27.19
N TYR A 330 -6.29 -9.87 -27.02
CA TYR A 330 -5.66 -10.24 -25.75
C TYR A 330 -5.76 -9.12 -24.72
N ALA A 331 -5.70 -7.85 -25.15
CA ALA A 331 -5.98 -6.71 -24.29
C ALA A 331 -7.40 -6.77 -23.72
N LYS A 332 -8.42 -7.06 -24.56
CA LYS A 332 -9.81 -7.26 -24.10
C LYS A 332 -9.91 -8.39 -23.07
N ALA A 333 -9.28 -9.53 -23.34
CA ALA A 333 -9.27 -10.67 -22.43
C ALA A 333 -8.59 -10.32 -21.10
N ALA A 334 -7.43 -9.66 -21.14
CA ALA A 334 -6.68 -9.28 -19.94
C ALA A 334 -7.47 -8.25 -19.10
N TYR A 335 -8.09 -7.25 -19.72
CA TYR A 335 -8.95 -6.29 -19.02
C TYR A 335 -10.16 -6.96 -18.38
N GLY A 336 -10.82 -7.90 -19.07
CA GLY A 336 -11.90 -8.69 -18.48
C GLY A 336 -11.45 -9.53 -17.28
N VAL A 337 -10.27 -10.15 -17.37
CA VAL A 337 -9.72 -10.99 -16.29
C VAL A 337 -9.31 -10.17 -15.08
N VAL A 338 -8.78 -8.94 -15.22
CA VAL A 338 -8.32 -8.11 -14.09
C VAL A 338 -9.44 -7.35 -13.36
N LEU A 339 -10.64 -7.22 -13.95
CA LEU A 339 -11.76 -6.48 -13.34
C LEU A 339 -12.07 -6.85 -11.88
N PRO A 340 -12.09 -8.14 -11.48
CA PRO A 340 -12.31 -8.52 -10.08
C PRO A 340 -11.28 -7.93 -9.12
N ALA A 341 -10.01 -7.83 -9.54
CA ALA A 341 -8.95 -7.23 -8.74
C ALA A 341 -9.18 -5.73 -8.55
N ILE A 342 -9.50 -5.02 -9.64
CA ILE A 342 -9.74 -3.56 -9.60
C ILE A 342 -10.97 -3.24 -8.74
N LEU A 343 -12.06 -3.98 -8.93
CA LEU A 343 -13.30 -3.80 -8.16
C LEU A 343 -13.10 -4.11 -6.67
N THR A 344 -12.35 -5.16 -6.34
CA THR A 344 -12.03 -5.51 -4.95
C THR A 344 -11.17 -4.43 -4.29
N GLY A 345 -10.17 -3.91 -5.00
CA GLY A 345 -9.36 -2.79 -4.52
C GLY A 345 -10.19 -1.53 -4.27
N ALA A 346 -11.06 -1.17 -5.22
CA ALA A 346 -11.97 -0.02 -5.11
C ALA A 346 -12.92 -0.17 -3.91
N LEU A 347 -13.48 -1.37 -3.73
CA LEU A 347 -14.35 -1.70 -2.62
C LEU A 347 -13.62 -1.67 -1.27
N ALA A 348 -12.41 -2.23 -1.19
CA ALA A 348 -11.63 -2.25 0.05
C ALA A 348 -11.32 -0.83 0.54
N ASN A 349 -10.80 0.03 -0.35
CA ASN A 349 -10.47 1.41 0.01
C ASN A 349 -11.73 2.26 0.23
N GLY A 350 -12.75 2.08 -0.59
CA GLY A 350 -14.03 2.78 -0.47
C GLY A 350 -14.73 2.48 0.85
N HIS A 351 -14.80 1.20 1.24
CA HIS A 351 -15.41 0.79 2.50
C HIS A 351 -14.67 1.35 3.72
N VAL A 352 -13.33 1.33 3.69
CA VAL A 352 -12.51 1.90 4.76
C VAL A 352 -12.75 3.41 4.90
N GLY A 353 -12.79 4.16 3.78
CA GLY A 353 -13.10 5.59 3.77
C GLY A 353 -14.50 5.91 4.29
N VAL A 354 -15.52 5.23 3.75
CA VAL A 354 -16.92 5.40 4.16
C VAL A 354 -17.11 5.04 5.64
N LYS A 355 -16.52 3.94 6.10
CA LYS A 355 -16.59 3.53 7.51
C LYS A 355 -15.97 4.57 8.43
N TYR A 356 -14.83 5.16 8.04
CA TYR A 356 -14.23 6.25 8.80
C TYR A 356 -15.17 7.47 8.89
N MET A 357 -15.70 7.92 7.76
CA MET A 357 -16.66 9.04 7.71
C MET A 357 -17.90 8.76 8.56
N PHE A 358 -18.46 7.56 8.46
CA PHE A 358 -19.61 7.12 9.23
C PHE A 358 -19.34 7.14 10.73
N ILE A 359 -18.20 6.60 11.19
CA ILE A 359 -17.84 6.61 12.62
C ILE A 359 -17.69 8.06 13.13
N VAL A 360 -17.08 8.94 12.35
CA VAL A 360 -16.95 10.36 12.71
C VAL A 360 -18.33 11.04 12.78
N ALA A 361 -19.20 10.81 11.81
CA ALA A 361 -20.55 11.35 11.79
C ALA A 361 -21.39 10.86 13.00
N MET A 362 -21.31 9.57 13.32
CA MET A 362 -22.01 8.98 14.47
C MET A 362 -21.48 9.51 15.81
N LYS A 363 -20.18 9.77 15.92
CA LYS A 363 -19.58 10.45 17.09
C LYS A 363 -20.10 11.87 17.24
N GLN A 364 -20.15 12.64 16.15
CA GLN A 364 -20.66 14.02 16.17
C GLN A 364 -22.15 14.07 16.57
N MET A 365 -22.92 13.08 16.13
CA MET A 365 -24.32 12.90 16.48
C MET A 365 -24.58 12.34 17.89
N LYS A 366 -23.52 12.04 18.66
CA LYS A 366 -23.57 11.37 19.97
C LYS A 366 -24.36 10.04 19.94
N ALA A 367 -24.35 9.34 18.81
CA ALA A 367 -25.12 8.13 18.56
C ALA A 367 -24.23 6.88 18.42
N THR A 368 -23.07 6.86 19.07
CA THR A 368 -22.07 5.78 18.92
C THR A 368 -22.61 4.39 19.29
N HIS A 369 -23.56 4.32 20.22
CA HIS A 369 -24.24 3.08 20.60
C HIS A 369 -25.10 2.47 19.47
N GLU A 370 -25.46 3.26 18.45
CA GLU A 370 -26.24 2.81 17.28
C GLU A 370 -25.36 2.40 16.08
N ILE A 371 -24.03 2.45 16.20
CA ILE A 371 -23.10 2.16 15.08
C ILE A 371 -23.31 0.74 14.52
N THR A 372 -23.60 -0.23 15.38
CA THR A 372 -23.86 -1.63 15.02
C THR A 372 -25.34 -1.95 14.90
N SER A 373 -26.22 -1.03 15.28
CA SER A 373 -27.67 -1.25 15.23
C SER A 373 -28.18 -1.15 13.78
N ASN A 374 -29.33 -1.77 13.52
CA ASN A 374 -30.07 -1.61 12.27
C ASN A 374 -31.08 -0.46 12.35
N SER A 375 -30.78 0.60 13.12
CA SER A 375 -31.67 1.76 13.19
C SER A 375 -31.72 2.50 11.85
N ILE A 376 -32.85 3.13 11.56
CA ILE A 376 -33.02 3.98 10.36
C ILE A 376 -31.97 5.08 10.35
N ARG A 377 -31.63 5.65 11.52
CA ARG A 377 -30.60 6.68 11.67
C ARG A 377 -29.21 6.17 11.29
N SER A 378 -28.82 5.00 11.79
CA SER A 378 -27.53 4.36 11.48
C SER A 378 -27.40 4.04 9.99
N TRP A 379 -28.46 3.48 9.38
CA TRP A 379 -28.50 3.20 7.95
C TRP A 379 -28.53 4.48 7.10
N ALA A 380 -29.28 5.50 7.48
CA ALA A 380 -29.33 6.77 6.76
C ALA A 380 -27.96 7.46 6.78
N ALA A 381 -27.29 7.53 7.93
CA ALA A 381 -25.95 8.09 8.04
C ALA A 381 -24.92 7.30 7.21
N TRP A 382 -25.01 5.98 7.20
CA TRP A 382 -24.18 5.12 6.35
C TRP A 382 -24.40 5.40 4.86
N MET A 383 -25.66 5.45 4.41
CA MET A 383 -25.99 5.73 3.01
C MET A 383 -25.56 7.12 2.58
N ILE A 384 -25.75 8.15 3.42
CA ILE A 384 -25.29 9.52 3.14
C ILE A 384 -23.76 9.56 2.98
N CYS A 385 -23.02 8.93 3.89
CA CYS A 385 -21.55 8.86 3.79
C CYS A 385 -21.11 8.11 2.53
N THR A 386 -21.76 6.99 2.22
CA THR A 386 -21.45 6.18 1.03
C THR A 386 -21.70 6.96 -0.25
N THR A 387 -22.88 7.59 -0.38
CA THR A 387 -23.24 8.39 -1.56
C THR A 387 -22.31 9.58 -1.74
N PHE A 388 -22.04 10.33 -0.67
CA PHE A 388 -21.15 11.48 -0.74
C PHE A 388 -19.72 11.09 -1.15
N PHE A 389 -19.19 9.99 -0.57
CA PHE A 389 -17.87 9.48 -0.91
C PHE A 389 -17.74 9.14 -2.40
N TRP A 390 -18.68 8.35 -2.93
CA TRP A 390 -18.62 7.89 -4.33
C TRP A 390 -18.93 8.99 -5.34
N ILE A 391 -19.74 9.99 -4.99
CA ILE A 391 -19.93 11.19 -5.82
C ILE A 391 -18.61 11.96 -5.97
N ILE A 392 -17.88 12.19 -4.88
CA ILE A 392 -16.59 12.88 -4.95
C ILE A 392 -15.58 12.04 -5.76
N ALA A 393 -15.53 10.73 -5.52
CA ALA A 393 -14.64 9.84 -6.27
C ALA A 393 -14.94 9.88 -7.78
N PHE A 394 -16.22 9.91 -8.18
CA PHE A 394 -16.64 10.05 -9.57
C PHE A 394 -16.25 11.41 -10.17
N ILE A 395 -16.45 12.52 -9.45
CA ILE A 395 -16.07 13.86 -9.91
C ILE A 395 -14.56 13.92 -10.15
N LEU A 396 -13.75 13.40 -9.22
CA LEU A 396 -12.29 13.38 -9.35
C LEU A 396 -11.81 12.48 -10.49
N ALA A 397 -12.47 11.33 -10.71
CA ALA A 397 -12.15 10.46 -11.85
C ALA A 397 -12.38 11.16 -13.20
N ASN A 398 -13.45 11.96 -13.31
CA ASN A 398 -13.73 12.74 -14.52
C ASN A 398 -12.85 14.00 -14.64
N ALA A 399 -12.37 14.53 -13.52
CA ALA A 399 -11.44 15.66 -13.52
C ALA A 399 -10.06 15.25 -14.07
N ILE A 400 -9.63 14.01 -13.81
CA ILE A 400 -8.34 13.47 -14.24
C ILE A 400 -8.57 12.10 -14.92
N PRO A 401 -9.13 12.08 -16.15
CA PRO A 401 -9.52 10.84 -16.83
C PRO A 401 -8.34 10.10 -17.49
N ILE A 402 -7.12 10.31 -16.98
CA ILE A 402 -5.86 9.76 -17.49
C ILE A 402 -5.23 8.95 -16.36
N PHE A 403 -4.96 7.67 -16.63
CA PHE A 403 -4.46 6.73 -15.63
C PHE A 403 -3.14 7.17 -14.99
N ASP A 404 -2.16 7.51 -15.83
CA ASP A 404 -0.83 7.88 -15.37
C ASP A 404 -0.83 9.16 -14.52
N SER A 405 -1.61 10.15 -14.95
CA SER A 405 -1.76 11.42 -14.24
C SER A 405 -2.41 11.23 -12.88
N ILE A 406 -3.53 10.50 -12.80
CA ILE A 406 -4.25 10.33 -11.51
C ILE A 406 -3.41 9.51 -10.51
N VAL A 407 -2.73 8.47 -10.97
CA VAL A 407 -1.82 7.66 -10.13
C VAL A 407 -0.64 8.49 -9.62
N SER A 408 -0.02 9.29 -10.48
CA SER A 408 1.14 10.12 -10.10
C SER A 408 0.72 11.27 -9.17
N ILE A 409 -0.39 11.96 -9.45
CA ILE A 409 -0.97 13.01 -8.59
C ILE A 409 -1.34 12.43 -7.22
N GLN A 410 -1.98 11.26 -7.18
CA GLN A 410 -2.31 10.59 -5.92
C GLN A 410 -1.05 10.24 -5.12
N SER A 411 -0.03 9.72 -5.81
CA SER A 411 1.25 9.34 -5.22
C SER A 411 1.95 10.54 -4.58
N ALA A 412 2.04 11.65 -5.31
CA ALA A 412 2.65 12.89 -4.85
C ALA A 412 1.82 13.57 -3.75
N THR A 413 0.48 13.53 -3.81
CA THR A 413 -0.32 14.25 -2.82
C THR A 413 -0.35 13.54 -1.48
N THR A 414 -0.42 12.20 -1.48
CA THR A 414 -0.72 11.43 -0.27
C THR A 414 0.24 10.27 -0.03
N TYR A 415 0.50 9.40 -1.01
CA TYR A 415 1.23 8.16 -0.74
C TYR A 415 2.70 8.37 -0.35
N ALA A 416 3.41 9.32 -0.94
CA ALA A 416 4.78 9.61 -0.52
C ALA A 416 4.84 10.02 0.97
N TRP A 417 3.90 10.84 1.43
CA TRP A 417 3.77 11.22 2.84
C TRP A 417 3.36 10.04 3.74
N PHE A 418 2.29 9.33 3.40
CA PHE A 418 1.74 8.27 4.25
C PHE A 418 2.59 7.00 4.27
N SER A 419 3.29 6.69 3.18
CA SER A 419 4.13 5.49 3.08
C SER A 419 5.52 5.73 3.66
N PHE A 420 6.07 6.94 3.50
CA PHE A 420 7.45 7.22 3.90
C PHE A 420 7.57 8.30 4.98
N GLY A 421 7.02 9.49 4.75
CA GLY A 421 7.17 10.64 5.65
C GLY A 421 6.66 10.39 7.08
N MET A 422 5.47 9.81 7.21
CA MET A 422 4.84 9.49 8.49
C MET A 422 5.68 8.56 9.36
N SER A 423 6.25 7.50 8.78
CA SER A 423 7.11 6.57 9.52
C SER A 423 8.37 7.25 10.05
N GLY A 424 8.94 8.21 9.28
CA GLY A 424 10.05 9.03 9.76
C GLY A 424 9.68 9.87 10.97
N VAL A 425 8.48 10.46 10.99
CA VAL A 425 7.96 11.21 12.15
C VAL A 425 7.80 10.29 13.36
N PHE A 426 7.24 9.09 13.18
CA PHE A 426 7.06 8.12 14.26
C PHE A 426 8.40 7.65 14.86
N TYR A 427 9.45 7.49 14.05
CA TYR A 427 10.80 7.24 14.55
C TYR A 427 11.30 8.39 15.43
N ILE A 428 11.16 9.63 14.96
CA ILE A 428 11.64 10.82 15.70
C ILE A 428 10.91 10.97 17.03
N VAL A 429 9.60 10.73 17.06
CA VAL A 429 8.81 10.86 18.29
C VAL A 429 9.12 9.75 19.30
N SER A 430 9.36 8.52 18.85
CA SER A 430 9.63 7.38 19.74
C SER A 430 11.03 7.39 20.36
N ASN A 431 12.05 7.92 19.67
CA ASN A 431 13.45 7.85 20.13
C ASN A 431 14.01 9.19 20.66
N LYS A 432 13.15 10.09 21.16
CA LYS A 432 13.55 11.46 21.60
C LYS A 432 14.76 11.52 22.54
N ALA A 433 14.89 10.56 23.45
CA ALA A 433 15.96 10.54 24.44
C ALA A 433 17.32 10.06 23.90
N THR A 434 17.33 9.35 22.77
CA THR A 434 18.52 8.61 22.29
C THR A 434 19.06 9.11 20.94
N HIS A 435 18.38 10.03 20.26
CA HIS A 435 18.75 10.53 18.92
C HIS A 435 20.23 10.89 18.78
N PHE A 436 20.80 11.56 19.79
CA PHE A 436 22.19 12.04 19.77
C PHE A 436 23.15 11.20 20.61
N GLN A 437 22.70 10.03 21.08
CA GLN A 437 23.52 9.13 21.88
C GLN A 437 24.25 8.13 20.96
N GLY A 438 25.46 8.51 20.54
CA GLY A 438 26.34 7.69 19.71
C GLY A 438 26.09 7.80 18.20
N GLY A 439 27.12 7.51 17.40
CA GLY A 439 27.09 7.72 15.94
C GLY A 439 25.99 6.94 15.21
N LYS A 440 25.62 5.75 15.70
CA LYS A 440 24.54 4.94 15.11
C LYS A 440 23.18 5.62 15.20
N ASN A 441 22.82 6.17 16.36
CA ASN A 441 21.53 6.82 16.56
C ASN A 441 21.44 8.13 15.77
N ILE A 442 22.56 8.87 15.68
CA ILE A 442 22.66 10.06 14.83
C ILE A 442 22.44 9.69 13.36
N ALA A 443 23.05 8.60 12.88
CA ALA A 443 22.87 8.15 11.50
C ALA A 443 21.40 7.79 11.19
N PHE A 444 20.71 7.07 12.09
CA PHE A 444 19.28 6.78 11.91
C PHE A 444 18.40 8.03 12.01
N PHE A 445 18.73 8.97 12.90
CA PHE A 445 18.02 10.25 12.97
C PHE A 445 18.14 11.02 11.64
N VAL A 446 19.36 11.15 11.10
CA VAL A 446 19.61 11.80 9.80
C VAL A 446 18.88 11.08 8.67
N LEU A 447 18.87 9.74 8.67
CA LEU A 447 18.15 8.95 7.68
C LEU A 447 16.64 9.26 7.70
N ASN A 448 16.00 9.27 8.88
CA ASN A 448 14.57 9.54 8.98
C ASN A 448 14.21 10.99 8.64
N VAL A 449 15.05 11.95 9.02
CA VAL A 449 14.90 13.35 8.57
C VAL A 449 15.03 13.44 7.05
N GLY A 450 16.01 12.74 6.45
CA GLY A 450 16.17 12.64 5.01
C GLY A 450 14.94 12.05 4.31
N ILE A 451 14.32 11.02 4.88
CA ILE A 451 13.09 10.41 4.36
C ILE A 451 11.91 11.40 4.41
N ILE A 452 11.78 12.18 5.49
CA ILE A 452 10.75 13.22 5.59
C ILE A 452 10.95 14.29 4.52
N ILE A 453 12.19 14.77 4.35
CA ILE A 453 12.53 15.76 3.32
C ILE A 453 12.25 15.20 1.93
N PHE A 454 12.64 13.94 1.68
CA PHE A 454 12.39 13.25 0.42
C PHE A 454 10.88 13.09 0.15
N ALA A 455 10.08 12.75 1.15
CA ALA A 455 8.62 12.69 1.02
C ALA A 455 8.02 14.06 0.67
N PHE A 456 8.44 15.14 1.33
CA PHE A 456 7.99 16.49 0.98
C PHE A 456 8.45 16.91 -0.41
N PHE A 457 9.66 16.50 -0.81
CA PHE A 457 10.17 16.75 -2.15
C PHE A 457 9.34 16.04 -3.22
N LEU A 458 9.02 14.75 -3.02
CA LEU A 458 8.10 14.01 -3.89
C LEU A 458 6.71 14.66 -3.91
N ASN A 459 6.22 15.17 -2.79
CA ASN A 459 4.94 15.87 -2.77
C ASN A 459 4.97 17.17 -3.59
N GLY A 460 5.99 18.00 -3.43
CA GLY A 460 6.08 19.29 -4.11
C GLY A 460 6.45 19.15 -5.59
N ALA A 461 7.66 18.63 -5.86
CA ALA A 461 8.17 18.48 -7.21
C ALA A 461 7.34 17.48 -8.03
N GLY A 462 6.90 16.40 -7.39
CA GLY A 462 6.06 15.40 -8.02
C GLY A 462 4.67 15.92 -8.40
N LEU A 463 4.00 16.67 -7.52
CA LEU A 463 2.70 17.24 -7.86
C LEU A 463 2.81 18.26 -9.00
N TRP A 464 3.85 19.10 -9.00
CA TRP A 464 4.12 20.00 -10.12
C TRP A 464 4.34 19.22 -11.43
N ALA A 465 5.15 18.15 -11.40
CA ALA A 465 5.43 17.32 -12.56
C ALA A 465 4.17 16.63 -13.10
N SER A 466 3.32 16.09 -12.23
CA SER A 466 2.10 15.39 -12.64
C SER A 466 0.97 16.33 -13.09
N LEU A 467 0.89 17.55 -12.53
CA LEU A 467 -0.09 18.55 -12.97
C LEU A 467 0.29 19.16 -14.32
N THR A 468 1.56 19.52 -14.50
CA THR A 468 2.04 20.05 -15.79
C THR A 468 1.92 18.99 -16.88
N GLU A 469 2.38 17.75 -16.59
CA GLU A 469 1.68 16.50 -16.91
C GLU A 469 0.43 16.53 -17.79
N MET A 470 -0.64 16.39 -17.03
CA MET A 470 -2.04 16.43 -17.41
C MET A 470 -2.40 17.69 -18.22
N LEU A 471 -1.90 18.88 -17.86
CA LEU A 471 -2.24 20.11 -18.56
C LEU A 471 -1.72 20.12 -20.01
N GLU A 472 -0.54 19.55 -20.25
CA GLU A 472 -0.03 19.38 -21.60
C GLU A 472 -0.86 18.38 -22.39
N ILE A 473 -1.19 17.23 -21.79
CA ILE A 473 -2.06 16.23 -22.43
C ILE A 473 -3.43 16.84 -22.79
N PHE A 474 -4.01 17.68 -21.94
CA PHE A 474 -5.26 18.37 -22.23
C PHE A 474 -5.13 19.42 -23.35
N ALA A 475 -3.95 20.02 -23.52
CA ALA A 475 -3.71 21.03 -24.54
C ALA A 475 -3.38 20.42 -25.92
N THR A 476 -2.70 19.27 -25.95
CA THR A 476 -2.20 18.63 -27.19
C THR A 476 -2.95 17.36 -27.58
N GLY A 477 -3.78 16.82 -26.70
CA GLY A 477 -4.52 15.59 -26.96
C GLY A 477 -5.60 15.78 -28.02
N ASP A 478 -5.75 14.78 -28.90
CA ASP A 478 -6.83 14.77 -29.89
C ASP A 478 -8.14 14.16 -29.33
N ASN A 479 -8.05 13.32 -28.29
CA ASN A 479 -9.19 12.55 -27.76
C ASN A 479 -9.67 13.01 -26.37
N VAL A 480 -8.78 13.43 -25.45
CA VAL A 480 -9.14 13.81 -24.07
C VAL A 480 -8.68 15.24 -23.79
N ASN A 481 -9.58 16.21 -24.01
CA ASN A 481 -9.23 17.63 -24.06
C ASN A 481 -9.70 18.39 -22.81
N GLY A 482 -9.74 17.69 -21.66
CA GLY A 482 -10.09 18.30 -20.39
C GLY A 482 -10.97 17.43 -19.49
N THR A 483 -11.54 18.09 -18.49
CA THR A 483 -12.41 17.47 -17.49
C THR A 483 -13.74 17.05 -18.12
N PHE A 484 -14.26 15.89 -17.72
CA PHE A 484 -15.51 15.33 -18.27
C PHE A 484 -15.50 15.19 -19.81
N SER A 485 -14.32 14.90 -20.39
CA SER A 485 -14.21 14.62 -21.82
C SER A 485 -14.87 13.28 -22.16
N CYS A 486 -15.56 13.24 -23.29
CA CYS A 486 -16.16 12.00 -23.79
C CYS A 486 -15.18 11.07 -24.50
N GLY A 487 -14.03 11.54 -24.94
CA GLY A 487 -13.16 10.75 -25.80
C GLY A 487 -12.52 9.56 -25.12
N ASP A 488 -12.02 8.64 -25.95
CA ASP A 488 -11.49 7.36 -25.53
C ASP A 488 -10.20 7.53 -24.72
N ASN A 489 -10.19 6.99 -23.50
CA ASN A 489 -9.04 6.97 -22.60
C ASN A 489 -8.31 5.62 -22.56
N SER A 490 -8.71 4.64 -23.38
CA SER A 490 -8.10 3.30 -23.40
C SER A 490 -6.63 3.29 -23.82
N ALA A 491 -6.23 4.32 -24.56
CA ALA A 491 -4.92 4.43 -25.20
C ALA A 491 -3.98 5.45 -24.55
N LEU A 492 -4.39 6.06 -23.42
CA LEU A 492 -3.78 7.21 -22.75
C LEU A 492 -3.19 6.92 -21.37
#